data_AF-A0AAP8PLQ4-F1
#
_entry.id   AF-A0AAP8PLQ4-F1
#
_cell.length_a   1.000
_cell.length_b   1.000
_cell.length_c   1.000
_cell.angle_alpha   90.00
_cell.angle_beta   90.00
_cell.angle_gamma   90.00
#
_symmetry.space_group_name_H-M   'P 1'
#
loop_
_entity.id
_entity.type
_entity.pdbx_description
1 polymer ?
#
loop_
_entity_poly.entity_id
_entity_poly.type
_entity_poly.pdbx_seq_one_letter_code
_entity_poly.pdbx_strand_id
1 'polypeptide(L)'
;MKKSILTGMIAATLGLFNTANAEGMDPAALKNVYDITRNTAGLMSYCVDKGFLKADSIDNAKKMVAYVAAIPGGVDTRDGDKREAMGREGNVLNDDGKVVALEKEAPQGLQTWCQQADEGIRQGLTSIGQ
;
A
#
# COMPACT_ATOMS: atom_id res chain seq x y z
N MET A 1 35.97 -51.91 -35.76
CA MET A 1 34.79 -52.79 -35.75
C MET A 1 33.55 -51.97 -35.42
N LYS A 2 32.39 -52.46 -35.86
CA LYS A 2 31.16 -51.75 -36.25
C LYS A 2 30.48 -50.87 -35.17
N LYS A 3 29.86 -49.82 -35.70
CA LYS A 3 28.89 -48.90 -35.12
C LYS A 3 27.77 -49.62 -34.38
N SER A 4 27.38 -49.11 -33.21
CA SER A 4 26.06 -49.31 -32.63
C SER A 4 25.33 -47.98 -32.59
N ILE A 5 24.47 -47.80 -33.59
CA ILE A 5 23.42 -46.77 -33.59
C ILE A 5 22.29 -47.36 -32.75
N LEU A 6 21.99 -46.75 -31.61
CA LEU A 6 20.70 -46.96 -30.94
C LEU A 6 19.93 -45.63 -30.98
N THR A 7 19.03 -45.56 -31.94
CA THR A 7 17.93 -44.61 -32.02
C THR A 7 16.96 -44.94 -30.87
N GLY A 8 16.88 -44.08 -29.86
CA GLY A 8 15.93 -44.16 -28.75
C GLY A 8 15.02 -42.95 -28.74
N MET A 9 13.71 -43.20 -28.71
CA MET A 9 12.59 -42.30 -28.97
C MET A 9 12.60 -40.97 -28.20
N ILE A 10 12.31 -39.88 -28.92
CA ILE A 10 11.71 -38.67 -28.36
C ILE A 10 10.27 -39.02 -27.97
N ALA A 11 10.00 -39.15 -26.68
CA ALA A 11 8.65 -39.17 -26.12
C ALA A 11 8.49 -37.92 -25.26
N ALA A 12 7.66 -37.00 -25.75
CA ALA A 12 7.27 -35.79 -25.06
C ALA A 12 6.49 -36.12 -23.78
N THR A 13 7.07 -35.82 -22.62
CA THR A 13 6.28 -35.49 -21.43
C THR A 13 6.14 -33.98 -21.38
N LEU A 14 5.07 -33.52 -22.01
CA LEU A 14 4.44 -32.24 -21.75
C LEU A 14 4.23 -32.05 -20.25
N GLY A 15 4.53 -30.83 -19.78
CA GLY A 15 3.69 -30.17 -18.81
C GLY A 15 3.96 -30.49 -17.35
N LEU A 16 4.97 -29.84 -16.78
CA LEU A 16 4.81 -29.11 -15.52
C LEU A 16 5.53 -27.76 -15.66
N PHE A 17 5.03 -26.97 -16.62
CA PHE A 17 5.33 -25.55 -16.64
C PHE A 17 4.70 -24.91 -15.40
N ASN A 18 5.55 -24.22 -14.64
CA ASN A 18 5.20 -23.05 -13.85
C ASN A 18 4.13 -23.28 -12.77
N THR A 19 4.55 -23.76 -11.60
CA THR A 19 4.04 -23.15 -10.36
C THR A 19 4.61 -21.73 -10.30
N ALA A 20 4.03 -20.81 -11.08
CA ALA A 20 4.01 -19.42 -10.66
C ALA A 20 3.18 -19.43 -9.38
N ASN A 21 3.85 -19.56 -8.23
CA ASN A 21 3.18 -19.29 -6.97
C ASN A 21 2.71 -17.84 -7.09
N ALA A 22 1.40 -17.65 -7.23
CA ALA A 22 0.77 -16.41 -6.86
C ALA A 22 0.86 -16.33 -5.33
N GLU A 23 2.06 -16.07 -4.82
CA GLU A 23 2.28 -15.76 -3.42
C GLU A 23 1.60 -14.40 -3.23
N GLY A 24 0.38 -14.42 -2.67
CA GLY A 24 -0.30 -13.20 -2.25
C GLY A 24 0.63 -12.41 -1.34
N MET A 25 0.47 -11.09 -1.30
CA MET A 25 1.26 -10.24 -0.42
C MET A 25 1.20 -10.77 1.02
N ASP A 26 2.36 -10.81 1.68
CA ASP A 26 2.47 -11.26 3.06
C ASP A 26 1.41 -10.57 3.96
N PRO A 27 0.67 -11.31 4.81
CA PRO A 27 -0.40 -10.72 5.63
C PRO A 27 0.07 -9.58 6.53
N ALA A 28 1.30 -9.63 7.07
CA ALA A 28 1.83 -8.55 7.89
C ALA A 28 2.16 -7.32 7.04
N ALA A 29 2.68 -7.51 5.83
CA ALA A 29 2.86 -6.44 4.86
C ALA A 29 1.51 -5.79 4.47
N LEU A 30 0.47 -6.59 4.20
CA LEU A 30 -0.88 -6.07 3.91
C LEU A 30 -1.46 -5.28 5.08
N LYS A 31 -1.32 -5.78 6.31
CA LYS A 31 -1.72 -5.04 7.51
C LYS A 31 -0.98 -3.72 7.61
N ASN A 32 0.33 -3.70 7.38
CA ASN A 32 1.12 -2.48 7.45
C ASN A 32 0.67 -1.45 6.40
N VAL A 33 0.41 -1.89 5.16
CA VAL A 33 -0.13 -1.03 4.10
C VAL A 33 -1.48 -0.44 4.51
N TYR A 34 -2.38 -1.26 5.07
CA TYR A 34 -3.67 -0.79 5.56
C TYR A 34 -3.55 0.21 6.71
N ASP A 35 -2.73 -0.10 7.71
CA ASP A 35 -2.46 0.79 8.85
C ASP A 35 -1.91 2.15 8.39
N ILE A 36 -0.96 2.17 7.44
CA ILE A 36 -0.39 3.40 6.85
C ILE A 36 -1.46 4.17 6.09
N THR A 37 -2.28 3.48 5.28
CA THR A 37 -3.33 4.11 4.48
C THR A 37 -4.39 4.76 5.37
N ARG A 38 -4.78 4.11 6.47
CA ARG A 38 -5.67 4.68 7.49
C ARG A 38 -5.06 5.89 8.18
N ASN A 39 -3.78 5.81 8.58
CA ASN A 39 -3.09 6.96 9.16
C ASN A 39 -3.03 8.14 8.17
N THR A 40 -2.75 7.88 6.90
CA THR A 40 -2.71 8.90 5.86
C THR A 40 -4.08 9.53 5.63
N ALA A 41 -5.19 8.77 5.71
CA ALA A 41 -6.54 9.34 5.65
C ALA A 41 -6.82 10.31 6.82
N GLY A 42 -6.35 9.99 8.02
CA GLY A 42 -6.35 10.91 9.16
C GLY A 42 -5.52 12.17 8.88
N LEU A 43 -4.33 12.00 8.33
CA LEU A 43 -3.43 13.11 7.98
C LEU A 43 -4.01 14.01 6.89
N MET A 44 -4.75 13.48 5.91
CA MET A 44 -5.43 14.32 4.91
C MET A 44 -6.48 15.21 5.58
N SER A 45 -7.19 14.70 6.58
CA SER A 45 -8.10 15.53 7.37
C SER A 45 -7.36 16.61 8.16
N TYR A 46 -6.23 16.25 8.79
CA TYR A 46 -5.38 17.21 9.48
C TYR A 46 -4.85 18.31 8.53
N CYS A 47 -4.40 17.94 7.33
CA CYS A 47 -3.95 18.87 6.30
C CYS A 47 -5.07 19.79 5.79
N VAL A 48 -6.32 19.31 5.71
CA VAL A 48 -7.50 20.13 5.40
C VAL A 48 -7.81 21.10 6.53
N ASP A 49 -7.79 20.64 7.80
CA ASP A 49 -8.03 21.50 8.96
C ASP A 49 -6.99 22.64 9.06
N LYS A 50 -5.76 22.39 8.60
CA LYS A 50 -4.68 23.39 8.49
C LYS A 50 -4.83 24.34 7.29
N GLY A 51 -5.74 24.08 6.36
CA GLY A 51 -5.95 24.87 5.15
C GLY A 51 -4.95 24.60 4.03
N PHE A 52 -4.18 23.51 4.09
CA PHE A 52 -3.21 23.16 3.04
C PHE A 52 -3.83 22.40 1.88
N LEU A 53 -4.95 21.71 2.14
CA LEU A 53 -5.68 20.89 1.17
C LEU A 53 -7.17 21.26 1.15
N LYS A 54 -7.87 20.73 0.15
CA LYS A 54 -9.32 20.86 -0.01
C LYS A 54 -10.03 19.63 0.55
N ALA A 55 -11.32 19.76 0.85
CA ALA A 55 -12.10 18.69 1.48
C ALA A 55 -12.14 17.38 0.67
N ASP A 56 -12.05 17.46 -0.67
CA ASP A 56 -12.02 16.30 -1.56
C ASP A 56 -10.76 15.42 -1.37
N SER A 57 -9.66 15.95 -0.83
CA SER A 57 -8.50 15.17 -0.42
C SER A 57 -8.85 14.09 0.62
N ILE A 58 -9.81 14.37 1.51
CA ILE A 58 -10.29 13.39 2.50
C ILE A 58 -11.03 12.25 1.80
N ASP A 59 -11.87 12.57 0.82
CA ASP A 59 -12.65 11.58 0.08
C ASP A 59 -11.74 10.69 -0.78
N ASN A 60 -10.72 11.27 -1.41
CA ASN A 60 -9.71 10.52 -2.15
C ASN A 60 -8.93 9.56 -1.23
N ALA A 61 -8.55 9.99 -0.03
CA ALA A 61 -7.87 9.11 0.91
C ALA A 61 -8.77 7.95 1.38
N LYS A 62 -10.06 8.20 1.62
CA LYS A 62 -11.03 7.16 1.96
C LYS A 62 -11.22 6.14 0.83
N LYS A 63 -11.23 6.58 -0.43
CA LYS A 63 -11.25 5.66 -1.59
C LYS A 63 -10.03 4.74 -1.58
N MET A 64 -8.84 5.27 -1.27
CA MET A 64 -7.63 4.47 -1.18
C MET A 64 -7.69 3.46 -0.03
N VAL A 65 -8.20 3.85 1.14
CA VAL A 65 -8.47 2.93 2.26
C VAL A 65 -9.40 1.80 1.82
N ALA A 66 -10.50 2.12 1.16
CA ALA A 66 -11.48 1.15 0.69
C ALA A 66 -10.86 0.17 -0.33
N TYR A 67 -10.02 0.67 -1.24
CA TYR A 67 -9.30 -0.16 -2.19
C TYR A 67 -8.36 -1.15 -1.48
N VAL A 68 -7.55 -0.69 -0.54
CA VAL A 68 -6.63 -1.57 0.21
C VAL A 68 -7.41 -2.60 1.03
N ALA A 69 -8.50 -2.21 1.69
CA ALA A 69 -9.35 -3.13 2.44
C ALA A 69 -9.99 -4.23 1.58
N ALA A 70 -10.15 -3.97 0.28
CA ALA A 70 -10.76 -4.90 -0.67
C ALA A 70 -9.75 -5.87 -1.32
N ILE A 71 -8.46 -5.82 -0.96
CA ILE A 71 -7.46 -6.75 -1.50
C ILE A 71 -7.86 -8.20 -1.15
N PRO A 72 -7.90 -9.12 -2.14
CA PRO A 72 -8.24 -10.52 -1.91
C PRO A 72 -7.28 -11.19 -0.91
N GLY A 73 -7.82 -12.08 -0.07
CA GLY A 73 -7.05 -12.79 0.96
C GLY A 73 -7.30 -12.29 2.38
N GLY A 74 -8.00 -11.16 2.53
CA GLY A 74 -8.39 -10.59 3.82
C GLY A 74 -7.27 -9.73 4.41
N VAL A 75 -7.61 -8.50 4.75
CA VAL A 75 -6.71 -7.54 5.40
C VAL A 75 -7.07 -7.45 6.88
N ASP A 76 -6.07 -7.51 7.77
CA ASP A 76 -6.30 -7.25 9.18
C ASP A 76 -6.55 -5.76 9.41
N THR A 77 -7.80 -5.41 9.71
CA THR A 77 -8.24 -4.01 9.86
C THR A 77 -8.35 -3.52 11.30
N ARG A 78 -8.00 -4.37 12.28
CA ARG A 78 -8.33 -4.15 13.71
C ARG A 78 -7.82 -2.82 14.28
N ASP A 79 -6.65 -2.36 13.84
CA ASP A 79 -6.04 -1.13 14.33
C ASP A 79 -6.37 0.11 13.47
N GLY A 80 -7.15 -0.06 12.40
CA GLY A 80 -7.37 1.00 11.40
C GLY A 80 -7.93 2.29 11.99
N ASP A 81 -8.87 2.22 12.93
CA ASP A 81 -9.45 3.42 13.56
C ASP A 81 -8.44 4.14 14.46
N LYS A 82 -7.61 3.38 15.18
CA LYS A 82 -6.52 3.93 15.99
C LYS A 82 -5.47 4.63 15.11
N ARG A 83 -5.15 4.06 13.95
CA ARG A 83 -4.21 4.64 12.98
C ARG A 83 -4.75 5.93 12.38
N GLU A 84 -6.03 5.94 11.99
CA GLU A 84 -6.70 7.13 11.47
C GLU A 84 -6.76 8.25 12.52
N ALA A 85 -7.15 7.93 13.77
CA ALA A 85 -7.17 8.91 14.86
C ALA A 85 -5.77 9.52 15.11
N MET A 86 -4.72 8.69 15.13
CA MET A 86 -3.33 9.16 15.22
C MET A 86 -2.98 10.12 14.07
N GLY A 87 -3.40 9.81 12.85
CA GLY A 87 -3.19 10.69 11.70
C GLY A 87 -3.95 12.00 11.81
N ARG A 88 -5.18 11.97 12.36
CA ARG A 88 -5.99 13.18 12.58
C ARG A 88 -5.32 14.16 13.55
N GLU A 89 -4.50 13.65 14.47
CA GLU A 89 -3.69 14.46 15.39
C GLU A 89 -2.39 14.99 14.75
N GLY A 90 -2.11 14.65 13.49
CA GLY A 90 -0.87 15.04 12.80
C GLY A 90 0.33 14.17 13.16
N ASN A 91 0.09 12.93 13.63
CA ASN A 91 1.14 12.03 14.10
C ASN A 91 1.35 10.83 13.15
N VAL A 92 2.59 10.34 13.11
CA VAL A 92 3.02 9.14 12.36
C VAL A 92 3.83 8.21 13.26
N LEU A 93 4.01 6.97 12.83
CA LEU A 93 5.08 6.12 13.38
C LEU A 93 6.37 6.35 12.58
N ASN A 94 7.49 6.54 13.28
CA ASN A 94 8.80 6.49 12.65
C ASN A 94 9.31 5.04 12.50
N ASP A 95 10.50 4.87 11.95
CA ASP A 95 11.12 3.55 11.71
C ASP A 95 11.36 2.75 13.00
N ASP A 96 11.50 3.42 14.15
CA ASP A 96 11.59 2.78 15.48
C ASP A 96 10.23 2.35 16.04
N GLY A 97 9.13 2.63 15.33
CA GLY A 97 7.76 2.42 15.82
C GLY A 97 7.30 3.41 16.89
N LYS A 98 7.98 4.56 17.05
CA LYS A 98 7.59 5.62 17.98
C LYS A 98 6.62 6.60 17.31
N VAL A 99 5.65 7.08 18.09
CA VAL A 99 4.74 8.14 17.65
C VAL A 99 5.49 9.47 17.65
N VAL A 100 5.52 10.13 16.50
CA VAL A 100 6.17 11.41 16.30
C VAL A 100 5.24 12.36 15.53
N ALA A 101 5.43 13.66 15.72
CA ALA A 101 4.66 14.67 15.01
C ALA A 101 5.19 14.81 13.57
N LEU A 102 4.30 14.66 12.57
CA LEU A 102 4.66 14.73 11.16
C LEU A 102 5.40 16.04 10.81
N GLU A 103 4.98 17.16 11.41
CA GLU A 103 5.60 18.47 11.18
C GLU A 103 7.10 18.51 11.52
N LYS A 104 7.55 17.65 12.44
CA LYS A 104 8.97 17.53 12.81
C LYS A 104 9.75 16.60 11.88
N GLU A 105 9.04 15.65 11.25
CA GLU A 105 9.62 14.64 10.37
C GLU A 105 9.62 15.06 8.90
N ALA A 106 8.82 16.06 8.51
CA ALA A 106 8.71 16.52 7.12
C ALA A 106 9.84 17.52 6.78
N PRO A 107 10.94 17.12 6.10
CA PRO A 107 12.08 18.00 5.86
C PRO A 107 11.73 19.17 4.92
N GLN A 108 10.75 18.96 4.04
CA GLN A 108 10.24 19.94 3.08
C GLN A 108 9.21 20.91 3.70
N GLY A 109 8.91 20.74 5.00
CA GLY A 109 7.79 21.36 5.69
C GLY A 109 6.46 20.63 5.53
N LEU A 110 5.56 20.86 6.48
CA LEU A 110 4.26 20.17 6.57
C LEU A 110 3.35 20.44 5.35
N GLN A 111 3.29 21.69 4.86
CA GLN A 111 2.44 22.02 3.71
C GLN A 111 2.85 21.27 2.44
N THR A 112 4.16 21.25 2.14
CA THR A 112 4.71 20.52 0.99
C THR A 112 4.41 19.03 1.11
N TRP A 113 4.57 18.46 2.30
CA TRP A 113 4.23 17.06 2.55
C TRP A 113 2.75 16.79 2.27
N CYS A 114 1.83 17.63 2.76
CA CYS A 114 0.40 17.47 2.53
C CYS A 114 0.05 17.46 1.04
N GLN A 115 0.63 18.37 0.26
CA GLN A 115 0.38 18.48 -1.18
C GLN A 115 0.91 17.26 -1.94
N GLN A 116 2.11 16.78 -1.59
CA GLN A 116 2.70 15.59 -2.21
C GLN A 116 1.93 14.32 -1.86
N ALA A 117 1.48 14.18 -0.62
CA ALA A 117 0.67 13.05 -0.19
C ALA A 117 -0.69 13.01 -0.92
N ASP A 118 -1.38 14.16 -1.04
CA ASP A 118 -2.62 14.25 -1.82
C ASP A 118 -2.41 13.89 -3.29
N GLU A 119 -1.35 14.43 -3.92
CA GLU A 119 -1.02 14.10 -5.30
C GLU A 119 -0.75 12.61 -5.48
N GLY A 120 0.04 12.01 -4.59
CA GLY A 120 0.31 10.58 -4.59
C GLY A 120 -0.96 9.74 -4.48
N ILE A 121 -1.91 10.15 -3.62
CA ILE A 121 -3.22 9.48 -3.51
C ILE A 121 -3.99 9.59 -4.82
N ARG A 122 -4.08 10.79 -5.42
CA ARG A 122 -4.79 11.00 -6.69
C ARG A 122 -4.19 10.17 -7.84
N GLN A 123 -2.87 10.12 -7.93
CA GLN A 123 -2.17 9.29 -8.90
C GLN A 123 -2.42 7.81 -8.65
N GLY A 124 -2.39 7.38 -7.39
CA GLY A 124 -2.73 6.02 -6.99
C GLY A 124 -4.14 5.63 -7.42
N LEU A 125 -5.14 6.47 -7.12
CA LEU A 125 -6.52 6.25 -7.54
C LEU A 125 -6.66 6.16 -9.06
N THR A 126 -6.00 7.07 -9.79
CA THR A 126 -5.98 7.04 -11.26
C THR A 126 -5.42 5.71 -11.78
N SER A 127 -4.36 5.18 -11.16
CA SER A 127 -3.73 3.93 -11.58
C SER A 127 -4.63 2.68 -11.39
N ILE A 128 -5.60 2.77 -10.48
CA ILE A 128 -6.57 1.70 -10.20
C ILE A 128 -7.96 1.98 -10.81
N GLY A 129 -8.08 3.02 -11.64
CA GLY A 129 -9.31 3.37 -12.36
C GLY A 129 -10.39 4.06 -11.50
N GLN A 130 -10.01 4.82 -10.46
CA GLN A 130 -10.93 5.56 -9.57
C GLN A 130 -10.77 7.08 -9.61
#